data_AF-A0AAN8CX76-F1
#
_entry.id   AF-A0AAN8CX76-F1
#
_cell.length_a   1.000
_cell.length_b   1.000
_cell.length_c   1.000
_cell.angle_alpha   90.00
_cell.angle_beta   90.00
_cell.angle_gamma   90.00
#
_symmetry.space_group_name_H-M   'P 1'
#
loop_
_entity.id
_entity.type
_entity.pdbx_description
1 polymer ?
#
loop_
_entity_poly.entity_id
_entity_poly.type
_entity_poly.pdbx_seq_one_letter_code
_entity_poly.pdbx_strand_id
1 'polypeptide(L)'
;MEQRLVGGGGMLTSEQLVVLLELLLEEEELSVPTMLALQRTYSLQDQDAEVQHRWCELVVKHAYTQAYGDVEHFLVHYQAMGVYLYGELMIQEDPQQQALARRCLSLVQEEMDQSARRVVEEMVL
;
A
#
# COMPACT_ATOMS: atom_id res chain seq x y z
N MET A 1 9.82 -34.49 34.16
CA MET A 1 8.70 -33.64 34.62
C MET A 1 9.36 -32.42 35.20
N GLU A 2 9.29 -31.23 34.62
CA GLU A 2 8.09 -30.46 34.32
C GLU A 2 8.17 -29.77 32.96
N GLN A 3 7.07 -29.81 32.22
CA GLN A 3 6.82 -28.99 31.04
C GLN A 3 6.40 -27.58 31.50
N ARG A 4 6.99 -26.54 30.90
CA ARG A 4 6.39 -25.21 30.85
C ARG A 4 6.30 -24.79 29.39
N LEU A 5 5.07 -24.84 28.88
CA LEU A 5 4.64 -24.21 27.64
C LEU A 5 3.96 -22.87 27.98
N VAL A 6 3.99 -21.97 26.98
CA VAL A 6 3.27 -20.68 26.82
C VAL A 6 4.06 -19.44 27.29
N GLY A 7 4.34 -18.42 26.46
CA GLY A 7 3.72 -18.04 25.19
C GLY A 7 4.70 -17.77 24.03
N GLY A 8 4.51 -18.51 22.95
CA GLY A 8 5.01 -18.16 21.62
C GLY A 8 4.01 -17.24 20.94
N GLY A 9 4.26 -15.93 20.94
CA GLY A 9 3.65 -15.00 19.98
C GLY A 9 4.61 -14.88 18.80
N GLY A 10 4.52 -15.79 17.84
CA GLY A 10 5.32 -15.71 16.62
C GLY A 10 4.96 -14.43 15.86
N MET A 11 5.97 -13.66 15.47
CA MET A 11 5.83 -12.59 14.48
C MET A 11 5.09 -13.16 13.27
N LEU A 12 4.05 -12.47 12.78
CA LEU A 12 3.30 -12.90 11.60
C LEU A 12 4.26 -13.03 10.42
N THR A 13 4.09 -14.07 9.60
CA THR A 13 4.81 -14.20 8.33
C THR A 13 4.28 -13.17 7.33
N SER A 14 5.02 -12.89 6.24
CA SER A 14 4.54 -12.03 5.15
C SER A 14 3.18 -12.48 4.61
N GLU A 15 3.02 -13.77 4.36
CA GLU A 15 1.75 -14.35 3.88
C GLU A 15 0.60 -14.09 4.86
N GLN A 16 0.85 -14.19 6.17
CA GLN A 16 -0.15 -13.89 7.19
C GLN A 16 -0.45 -12.39 7.29
N LEU A 17 0.55 -11.53 7.04
CA LEU A 17 0.36 -10.08 6.97
C LEU A 17 -0.47 -9.69 5.74
N VAL A 18 -0.21 -10.28 4.57
CA VAL A 18 -1.05 -10.07 3.38
C VAL A 18 -2.50 -10.39 3.68
N VAL A 19 -2.78 -11.57 4.25
CA VAL A 19 -4.15 -11.97 4.62
C VAL A 19 -4.77 -11.00 5.64
N LEU A 20 -4.01 -10.56 6.64
CA LEU A 20 -4.50 -9.58 7.61
C LEU A 20 -4.88 -8.26 6.92
N LEU A 21 -4.02 -7.74 6.04
CA LEU A 21 -4.27 -6.47 5.34
C LEU A 21 -5.43 -6.60 4.33
N GLU A 22 -5.59 -7.75 3.68
CA GLU A 22 -6.74 -8.06 2.83
C GLU A 22 -8.06 -8.03 3.61
N LEU A 23 -8.10 -8.64 4.79
CA LEU A 23 -9.29 -8.55 5.65
C LEU A 23 -9.59 -7.11 6.08
N LEU A 24 -8.55 -6.33 6.39
CA LEU A 24 -8.70 -4.92 6.74
C LEU A 24 -9.15 -4.06 5.56
N LEU A 25 -8.79 -4.45 4.33
CA LEU A 25 -9.26 -3.79 3.10
C LEU A 25 -10.76 -4.02 2.85
N GLU A 26 -11.41 -4.97 3.51
CA GLU A 26 -12.86 -5.14 3.45
C GLU A 26 -13.59 -4.15 4.37
N GLU A 27 -12.93 -3.64 5.41
CA GLU A 27 -13.53 -2.73 6.39
C GLU A 27 -13.81 -1.34 5.79
N GLU A 28 -15.01 -0.80 6.00
CA GLU A 28 -15.40 0.51 5.46
C GLU A 28 -14.54 1.65 6.05
N GLU A 29 -14.25 1.58 7.34
CA GLU A 29 -13.51 2.61 8.07
C GLU A 29 -12.43 2.00 8.96
N LEU A 30 -11.23 2.57 8.89
CA LEU A 30 -10.16 2.31 9.84
C LEU A 30 -9.72 3.61 10.49
N SER A 31 -9.57 3.58 11.82
CA SER A 31 -9.16 4.76 12.56
C SER A 31 -7.68 5.10 12.32
N VAL A 32 -7.33 6.38 12.36
CA VAL A 32 -5.92 6.82 12.27
C VAL A 32 -5.02 6.15 13.33
N PRO A 33 -5.43 6.00 14.61
CA PRO A 33 -4.66 5.21 15.59
C PRO A 33 -4.44 3.76 15.16
N THR A 34 -5.42 3.12 14.52
CA THR A 34 -5.29 1.75 13.98
C THR A 34 -4.25 1.72 12.86
N MET A 35 -4.34 2.62 11.88
CA MET A 35 -3.39 2.73 10.78
C MET A 35 -1.95 2.91 11.29
N LEU A 36 -1.76 3.81 12.25
CA LEU A 36 -0.47 4.06 12.88
C LEU A 36 0.06 2.82 13.64
N ALA A 37 -0.83 2.13 14.36
CA ALA A 37 -0.47 0.93 15.11
C ALA A 37 -0.06 -0.21 14.18
N LEU A 38 -0.76 -0.41 13.05
CA LEU A 38 -0.41 -1.40 12.04
C LEU A 38 0.99 -1.15 11.47
N GLN A 39 1.23 0.07 10.96
CA GLN A 39 2.52 0.46 10.39
C GLN A 39 3.66 0.21 11.38
N ARG A 40 3.51 0.63 12.64
CA ARG A 40 4.56 0.49 13.67
C ARG A 40 4.77 -0.95 14.14
N THR A 41 3.69 -1.71 14.31
CA THR A 41 3.77 -3.06 14.88
C THR A 41 4.41 -4.03 13.89
N TYR A 42 4.12 -3.86 12.60
CA TYR A 42 4.57 -4.78 11.56
C TYR A 42 5.66 -4.20 10.66
N SER A 43 6.06 -2.94 10.87
CA SER A 43 7.07 -2.24 10.05
C SER A 43 6.77 -2.37 8.56
N LEU A 44 5.54 -2.03 8.17
CA LEU A 44 4.97 -2.38 6.87
C LEU A 44 5.80 -1.87 5.67
N GLN A 45 6.48 -0.73 5.83
CA GLN A 45 7.38 -0.17 4.81
C GLN A 45 8.66 -0.99 4.57
N ASP A 46 9.01 -1.88 5.51
CA ASP A 46 10.23 -2.72 5.44
C ASP A 46 9.91 -4.18 5.06
N GLN A 47 8.64 -4.49 4.81
CA GLN A 47 8.18 -5.82 4.37
C GLN A 47 8.40 -6.01 2.86
N ASP A 48 8.15 -7.21 2.34
CA ASP A 48 8.22 -7.47 0.90
C ASP A 48 7.15 -6.71 0.10
N ALA A 49 7.31 -6.71 -1.23
CA ALA A 49 6.49 -5.94 -2.15
C ALA A 49 4.98 -6.27 -2.08
N GLU A 50 4.62 -7.50 -1.72
CA GLU A 50 3.21 -7.90 -1.64
C GLU A 50 2.55 -7.29 -0.41
N VAL A 51 3.22 -7.33 0.73
CA VAL A 51 2.76 -6.65 1.95
C VAL A 51 2.74 -5.13 1.76
N GLN A 52 3.78 -4.56 1.13
CA GLN A 52 3.84 -3.12 0.84
C GLN A 52 2.69 -2.68 -0.09
N HIS A 53 2.34 -3.50 -1.09
CA HIS A 53 1.21 -3.21 -1.98
C HIS A 53 -0.11 -3.11 -1.21
N ARG A 54 -0.42 -4.11 -0.36
CA ARG A 54 -1.63 -4.09 0.48
C ARG A 54 -1.64 -2.95 1.49
N TRP A 55 -0.49 -2.60 2.05
CA TRP A 55 -0.37 -1.41 2.89
C TRP A 55 -0.71 -0.13 2.12
N CYS A 56 -0.16 0.03 0.92
CA CYS A 56 -0.43 1.19 0.07
C CYS A 56 -1.92 1.29 -0.32
N GLU A 57 -2.58 0.16 -0.62
CA GLU A 57 -4.03 0.12 -0.85
C GLU A 57 -4.81 0.67 0.35
N LEU A 58 -4.47 0.25 1.58
CA LEU A 58 -5.11 0.75 2.80
C LEU A 58 -4.87 2.26 3.00
N VAL A 59 -3.64 2.72 2.73
CA VAL A 59 -3.27 4.13 2.82
C VAL A 59 -4.11 4.98 1.87
N VAL A 60 -4.32 4.52 0.63
CA VAL A 60 -5.14 5.21 -0.37
C VAL A 60 -6.61 5.15 -0.01
N LYS A 61 -7.15 3.96 0.30
CA LYS A 61 -8.56 3.74 0.65
C LYS A 61 -9.02 4.67 1.78
N HIS A 62 -8.19 4.83 2.81
CA HIS A 62 -8.52 5.63 3.99
C HIS A 62 -7.90 7.03 3.99
N ALA A 63 -7.38 7.50 2.85
CA ALA A 63 -6.75 8.82 2.70
C ALA A 63 -5.73 9.14 3.82
N TYR A 64 -4.91 8.15 4.20
CA TYR A 64 -3.95 8.26 5.29
C TYR A 64 -2.70 9.02 4.84
N THR A 65 -2.84 10.35 4.72
CA THR A 65 -1.82 11.26 4.17
C THR A 65 -0.42 11.15 4.80
N GLN A 66 -0.33 10.73 6.07
CA GLN A 66 0.95 10.55 6.77
C GLN A 66 1.85 9.48 6.13
N ALA A 67 1.26 8.54 5.37
CA ALA A 67 1.97 7.45 4.71
C ALA A 67 2.00 7.58 3.17
N TYR A 68 1.65 8.74 2.60
CA TYR A 68 1.73 8.94 1.14
C TYR A 68 3.16 8.82 0.59
N GLY A 69 4.19 9.02 1.43
CA GLY A 69 5.57 8.72 1.06
C GLY A 69 5.80 7.23 0.75
N ASP A 70 5.11 6.33 1.45
CA ASP A 70 5.20 4.88 1.19
C ASP A 70 4.56 4.54 -0.17
N VAL A 71 3.43 5.19 -0.49
CA VAL A 71 2.75 5.06 -1.79
C VAL A 71 3.61 5.59 -2.93
N GLU A 72 4.24 6.76 -2.77
CA GLU A 72 5.17 7.31 -3.77
C GLU A 72 6.33 6.36 -4.00
N HIS A 73 6.98 5.90 -2.93
CA HIS A 73 8.07 4.95 -2.99
C HIS A 73 7.66 3.68 -3.73
N PHE A 74 6.48 3.14 -3.42
CA PHE A 74 5.98 1.93 -4.05
C PHE A 74 5.73 2.11 -5.55
N LEU A 75 5.04 3.18 -5.96
CA LEU A 75 4.76 3.46 -7.37
C LEU A 75 6.03 3.69 -8.20
N VAL A 76 7.07 4.27 -7.60
CA VAL A 76 8.34 4.51 -8.28
C VAL A 76 9.14 3.23 -8.50
N HIS A 77 9.18 2.34 -7.50
CA HIS A 77 10.07 1.17 -7.51
C HIS A 77 9.39 -0.14 -7.97
N TYR A 78 8.07 -0.27 -7.80
CA TYR A 78 7.30 -1.49 -8.13
C TYR A 78 6.26 -1.22 -9.23
N GLN A 79 6.71 -0.60 -10.32
CA GLN A 79 5.86 -0.05 -11.39
C GLN A 79 4.82 -1.05 -11.94
N ALA A 80 5.19 -2.31 -12.15
CA ALA A 80 4.28 -3.33 -12.67
C ALA A 80 3.16 -3.69 -11.68
N MET A 81 3.46 -3.77 -10.39
CA MET A 81 2.46 -4.01 -9.35
C MET A 81 1.64 -2.75 -9.06
N GLY A 82 2.26 -1.57 -9.16
CA GLY A 82 1.65 -0.29 -8.83
C GLY A 82 0.57 0.20 -9.82
N VAL A 83 0.39 -0.44 -10.98
CA VAL A 83 -0.63 -0.02 -11.98
C VAL A 83 -2.03 0.05 -11.38
N TYR A 84 -2.41 -0.94 -10.56
CA TYR A 84 -3.72 -0.96 -9.90
C TYR A 84 -3.91 0.24 -8.96
N LEU A 85 -2.87 0.60 -8.22
CA LEU A 85 -2.91 1.67 -7.22
C LEU A 85 -3.10 3.06 -7.86
N TYR A 86 -2.67 3.27 -9.10
CA TYR A 86 -3.02 4.47 -9.85
C TYR A 86 -4.53 4.61 -10.05
N GLY A 87 -5.24 3.51 -10.29
CA GLY A 87 -6.71 3.51 -10.36
C GLY A 87 -7.32 3.91 -9.02
N GLU A 88 -6.88 3.29 -7.93
CA GLU A 88 -7.37 3.58 -6.58
C GLU A 88 -7.20 5.06 -6.20
N LEU A 89 -6.05 5.67 -6.52
CA LEU A 89 -5.77 7.10 -6.28
C LEU A 89 -6.72 8.04 -7.05
N MET A 90 -7.38 7.56 -8.09
CA MET A 90 -8.28 8.36 -8.91
C MET A 90 -9.76 8.17 -8.52
N ILE A 91 -10.14 7.06 -7.86
CA ILE A 91 -11.54 6.70 -7.54
C ILE A 91 -12.23 7.75 -6.66
N GLN A 92 -11.57 8.23 -5.61
CA GLN A 92 -12.18 9.15 -4.65
C GLN A 92 -12.18 10.61 -5.10
N GLU A 93 -11.54 10.91 -6.25
CA GLU A 93 -11.31 12.28 -6.74
C GLU A 93 -10.63 13.22 -5.71
N ASP A 94 -9.88 12.66 -4.75
CA ASP A 94 -9.15 13.44 -3.76
C ASP A 94 -7.99 14.22 -4.44
N PRO A 95 -7.92 15.56 -4.28
CA PRO A 95 -6.91 16.36 -4.97
C PRO A 95 -5.47 16.00 -4.60
N GLN A 96 -5.21 15.53 -3.37
CA GLN A 96 -3.86 15.14 -2.94
C GLN A 96 -3.45 13.80 -3.56
N GLN A 97 -4.37 12.84 -3.63
CA GLN A 97 -4.16 11.55 -4.29
C GLN A 97 -3.96 11.70 -5.80
N GLN A 98 -4.79 12.49 -6.47
CA GLN A 98 -4.60 12.73 -7.90
C GLN A 98 -3.28 13.48 -8.18
N ALA A 99 -2.90 14.42 -7.31
CA ALA A 99 -1.61 15.09 -7.44
C ALA A 99 -0.44 14.12 -7.19
N LEU A 100 -0.58 13.18 -6.26
CA LEU A 100 0.38 12.11 -6.01
C LEU A 100 0.53 11.21 -7.24
N ALA A 101 -0.57 10.73 -7.81
CA ALA A 101 -0.57 9.94 -9.04
C ALA A 101 0.16 10.68 -10.18
N ARG A 102 -0.20 11.93 -10.47
CA ARG A 102 0.45 12.73 -11.53
C ARG A 102 1.96 12.90 -11.29
N ARG A 103 2.37 13.16 -10.05
CA ARG A 103 3.80 13.27 -9.69
C ARG A 103 4.52 11.96 -9.93
N CYS A 104 4.01 10.84 -9.40
CA CYS A 104 4.62 9.52 -9.59
C CYS A 104 4.73 9.17 -11.07
N LEU A 105 3.66 9.34 -11.86
CA LEU A 105 3.69 9.09 -13.30
C LEU A 105 4.77 9.93 -14.00
N SER A 106 4.89 11.22 -13.68
CA SER A 106 5.92 12.07 -14.26
C SER A 106 7.35 11.62 -13.96
N LEU A 107 7.57 10.95 -12.82
CA LEU A 107 8.88 10.42 -12.42
C LEU A 107 9.25 9.14 -13.18
N VAL A 108 8.27 8.26 -13.46
CA VAL A 108 8.56 6.91 -14.00
C VAL A 108 8.11 6.67 -15.44
N GLN A 109 7.34 7.58 -16.05
CA GLN A 109 6.75 7.37 -17.38
C GLN A 109 7.76 6.96 -18.47
N GLU A 110 9.03 7.38 -18.37
CA GLU A 110 10.05 7.03 -19.37
C GLU A 110 10.64 5.63 -19.17
N GLU A 111 10.57 5.10 -17.95
CA GLU A 111 11.10 3.78 -17.58
C GLU A 111 10.02 2.69 -17.57
N MET A 112 8.77 3.09 -17.35
CA MET A 112 7.61 2.21 -17.28
C MET A 112 7.38 1.47 -18.59
N ASP A 113 7.06 0.17 -18.49
CA ASP A 113 6.67 -0.63 -19.66
C ASP A 113 5.56 0.06 -20.46
N GLN A 114 5.69 0.05 -21.79
CA GLN A 114 4.78 0.81 -22.67
C GLN A 114 3.31 0.42 -22.48
N SER A 115 3.01 -0.85 -22.20
CA SER A 115 1.63 -1.30 -22.00
C SER A 115 1.07 -0.79 -20.67
N ALA A 116 1.85 -0.87 -19.58
CA ALA A 116 1.49 -0.34 -18.28
C ALA A 116 1.31 1.19 -18.33
N ARG A 117 2.26 1.89 -18.95
CA ARG A 117 2.23 3.35 -19.10
C ARG A 117 0.94 3.83 -19.75
N ARG A 118 0.51 3.21 -20.84
CA ARG A 118 -0.74 3.59 -21.53
C ARG A 118 -1.96 3.47 -20.61
N VAL A 119 -2.07 2.37 -19.87
CA VAL A 119 -3.17 2.16 -18.93
C VAL A 119 -3.14 3.22 -17.83
N VAL A 120 -1.96 3.54 -17.28
CA VAL A 120 -1.83 4.58 -16.25
C VAL A 120 -2.14 5.98 -16.80
N GLU A 121 -1.68 6.32 -18.00
CA GLU A 121 -1.98 7.60 -18.65
C GLU A 121 -3.50 7.76 -18.88
N GLU A 122 -4.21 6.71 -19.30
CA GLU A 122 -5.67 6.72 -19.47
C GLU A 122 -6.45 6.96 -18.16
N MET A 123 -5.87 6.61 -17.01
CA MET A 123 -6.49 6.83 -15.70
C MET A 123 -6.18 8.22 -15.13
N VAL A 124 -4.99 8.76 -15.40
CA VAL A 124 -4.43 9.92 -14.67
C VAL A 124 -4.51 11.24 -15.46
N LEU A 125 -4.48 11.19 -16.80
CA LEU A 125 -4.42 12.34 -17.71
C LEU A 125 -5.75 12.58 -18.41
#